data_AF-A0A2K2VHZ6-F1
#
_entry.id   AF-A0A2K2VHZ6-F1
#
_cell.length_a   1.000
_cell.length_b   1.000
_cell.length_c   1.000
_cell.angle_alpha   90.00
_cell.angle_beta   90.00
_cell.angle_gamma   90.00
#
_symmetry.space_group_name_H-M   'P 1'
#
loop_
_entity.id
_entity.type
_entity.pdbx_description
1 polymer ?
#
loop_
_entity_poly.entity_id
_entity_poly.type
_entity_poly.pdbx_seq_one_letter_code
_entity_poly.pdbx_strand_id
1 'polypeptide(L)'
;MIQIKDIVNKFEVSRATLRNWKKSKPNLYAYLFSYKKESDNADKLREINIVLEKYAKESIKPLFTYEEIFYIYGKIFELQDTKDIEKLFVESCAEDMNKDFEFIITIYNKIKNLNIVEKYILSQRLKKLKETKEKITKEYIIHNFREFLKI
;
A
#
# COMPACT_ATOMS: atom_id res chain seq x y z
N MET A 1 1.64 -12.18 24.23
CA MET A 1 2.92 -12.82 24.60
C MET A 1 2.79 -14.30 24.26
N ILE A 2 3.63 -14.85 23.37
CA ILE A 2 3.54 -16.27 22.97
C ILE A 2 3.82 -17.12 24.21
N GLN A 3 2.93 -18.05 24.52
CA GLN A 3 3.16 -18.98 25.62
C GLN A 3 3.95 -20.18 25.12
N ILE A 4 4.81 -20.74 25.99
CA ILE A 4 5.59 -21.96 25.73
C ILE A 4 4.72 -23.09 25.18
N LYS A 5 3.45 -23.18 25.63
CA LYS A 5 2.48 -24.20 25.19
C LYS A 5 2.14 -24.09 23.70
N ASP A 6 2.06 -22.88 23.15
CA ASP A 6 1.71 -22.65 21.75
C ASP A 6 2.82 -23.18 20.83
N ILE A 7 4.08 -22.98 21.22
CA ILE A 7 5.27 -23.42 20.48
C ILE A 7 5.40 -24.94 20.53
N VAL A 8 5.25 -25.50 21.74
CA VAL A 8 5.32 -26.93 22.00
C VAL A 8 4.28 -27.70 21.19
N ASN A 9 3.05 -27.19 21.13
CA ASN A 9 1.98 -27.82 20.38
C ASN A 9 2.17 -27.68 18.86
N LYS A 10 2.58 -26.49 18.38
CA LYS A 10 2.70 -26.22 16.94
C LYS A 10 3.88 -26.93 16.28
N PHE A 11 5.02 -27.00 16.97
CA PHE A 11 6.25 -27.60 16.45
C PHE A 11 6.48 -29.01 16.99
N GLU A 12 5.52 -29.56 17.73
CA GLU A 12 5.56 -30.92 18.27
C GLU A 12 6.83 -31.21 19.09
N VAL A 13 7.31 -30.21 19.85
CA VAL A 13 8.53 -30.30 20.66
C VAL A 13 8.21 -30.37 22.14
N SER A 14 8.96 -31.18 22.90
CA SER A 14 8.78 -31.22 24.36
C SER A 14 9.16 -29.88 25.02
N ARG A 15 8.52 -29.55 26.15
CA ARG A 15 8.86 -28.36 26.96
C ARG A 15 10.32 -28.38 27.42
N ALA A 16 10.85 -29.56 27.74
CA ALA A 16 12.23 -29.73 28.17
C ALA A 16 13.21 -29.42 27.04
N THR A 17 12.95 -29.96 25.84
CA THR A 17 13.73 -29.69 24.63
C THR A 17 13.74 -28.20 24.30
N LEU A 18 12.58 -27.55 24.30
CA LEU A 18 12.47 -26.11 24.04
C LEU A 18 13.23 -25.27 25.07
N ARG A 19 13.17 -25.64 26.37
CA ARG A 19 13.95 -24.95 27.42
C ARG A 19 15.45 -25.13 27.25
N ASN A 20 15.90 -26.31 26.83
CA ASN A 20 17.31 -26.57 26.56
C ASN A 20 17.82 -25.72 25.38
N TRP A 21 16.99 -25.48 24.36
CA TRP A 21 17.34 -24.62 23.22
C TRP A 21 17.60 -23.17 23.63
N LYS A 22 17.11 -22.70 24.77
CA LYS A 22 17.49 -21.39 25.30
C LYS A 22 19.01 -21.25 25.51
N LYS A 23 19.68 -22.35 25.87
CA LYS A 23 21.15 -22.39 26.07
C LYS A 23 21.88 -22.95 24.85
N SER A 24 21.37 -24.02 24.25
CA SER A 24 22.09 -24.72 23.17
C SER A 24 21.86 -24.13 21.77
N LYS A 25 20.74 -23.42 21.54
CA LYS A 25 20.37 -22.81 20.26
C LYS A 25 19.63 -21.47 20.46
N PRO A 26 20.28 -20.44 21.05
CA PRO A 26 19.60 -19.22 21.50
C PRO A 26 18.91 -18.44 20.36
N ASN A 27 19.48 -18.40 19.15
CA ASN A 27 18.88 -17.72 18.00
C ASN A 27 17.57 -18.39 17.54
N LEU A 28 17.57 -19.73 17.47
CA LEU A 28 16.37 -20.50 17.15
C LEU A 28 15.31 -20.32 18.24
N TYR A 29 15.72 -20.33 19.51
CA TYR A 29 14.82 -20.06 20.63
C TYR A 29 14.18 -18.67 20.49
N ALA A 30 14.95 -17.62 20.22
CA ALA A 30 14.42 -16.27 20.02
C ALA A 30 13.41 -16.20 18.86
N TYR A 31 13.73 -16.81 17.72
CA TYR A 31 12.86 -16.89 16.54
C TYR A 31 11.52 -17.61 16.85
N LEU A 32 11.57 -18.71 17.60
CA LEU A 32 10.37 -19.43 18.02
C LEU A 32 9.49 -18.62 19.02
N PHE A 33 10.02 -17.57 19.63
CA PHE A 33 9.21 -16.66 20.45
C PHE A 33 8.78 -15.39 19.70
N SER A 34 9.19 -15.22 18.44
CA SER A 34 8.75 -14.15 17.55
C SER A 34 7.84 -14.62 16.40
N TYR A 35 7.80 -15.91 16.03
CA TYR A 35 7.07 -16.39 14.84
C TYR A 35 5.59 -16.00 14.79
N LYS A 36 4.91 -15.97 15.95
CA LYS A 36 3.47 -15.61 16.00
C LYS A 36 3.25 -14.11 15.88
N LYS A 37 4.22 -13.28 16.30
CA LYS A 37 4.12 -11.82 16.07
C LYS A 37 4.16 -11.50 14.59
N GLU A 38 4.96 -12.22 13.82
CA GLU A 38 5.04 -12.05 12.36
C GLU A 38 3.77 -12.59 11.67
N SER A 39 3.25 -13.76 12.08
CA SER A 39 2.00 -14.29 11.52
C SER A 39 0.78 -13.47 11.89
N ASP A 40 0.61 -13.08 13.16
CA ASP A 40 -0.52 -12.27 13.62
C ASP A 40 -0.52 -10.88 12.95
N ASN A 41 0.67 -10.32 12.67
CA ASN A 41 0.79 -9.08 11.90
C ASN A 41 0.41 -9.28 10.43
N ALA A 42 0.85 -10.37 9.81
CA ALA A 42 0.48 -10.69 8.43
C ALA A 42 -1.03 -10.90 8.26
N ASP A 43 -1.67 -11.59 9.20
CA ASP A 43 -3.12 -11.81 9.19
C ASP A 43 -3.89 -10.50 9.36
N LYS A 44 -3.47 -9.62 10.29
CA LYS A 44 -4.05 -8.28 10.43
C LYS A 44 -3.87 -7.43 9.18
N LEU A 45 -2.68 -7.44 8.57
CA LEU A 45 -2.42 -6.72 7.32
C LEU A 45 -3.30 -7.24 6.19
N ARG A 46 -3.51 -8.56 6.13
CA ARG A 46 -4.42 -9.19 5.16
C ARG A 46 -5.86 -8.73 5.37
N GLU A 47 -6.35 -8.70 6.60
CA GLU A 47 -7.69 -8.20 6.93
C GLU A 47 -7.84 -6.73 6.52
N ILE A 48 -6.86 -5.87 6.86
CA ILE A 48 -6.85 -4.46 6.47
C ILE A 48 -6.90 -4.33 4.94
N ASN A 49 -6.09 -5.10 4.21
CA ASN A 49 -6.09 -5.09 2.75
C ASN A 49 -7.45 -5.51 2.17
N ILE A 50 -8.11 -6.52 2.74
CA ILE A 50 -9.44 -6.92 2.31
C ILE A 50 -10.44 -5.78 2.50
N VAL A 51 -10.39 -5.09 3.65
CA VAL A 51 -11.27 -3.94 3.94
C VAL A 51 -11.00 -2.79 2.96
N LEU A 52 -9.74 -2.47 2.69
CA LEU A 52 -9.35 -1.42 1.75
C LEU A 52 -9.78 -1.75 0.31
N GLU A 53 -9.62 -2.99 -0.14
CA GLU A 53 -10.06 -3.43 -1.47
C GLU A 53 -11.59 -3.41 -1.61
N LYS A 54 -12.31 -3.75 -0.53
CA LYS A 54 -13.77 -3.63 -0.50
C LYS A 54 -14.20 -2.16 -0.58
N TYR A 55 -13.58 -1.30 0.23
CA TYR A 55 -13.82 0.14 0.20
C TYR A 55 -13.54 0.74 -1.19
N ALA A 56 -12.41 0.35 -1.81
CA ALA A 56 -12.04 0.80 -3.15
C ALA A 56 -13.15 0.55 -4.18
N LYS A 57 -13.76 -0.63 -4.13
CA LYS A 57 -14.79 -1.03 -5.09
C LYS A 57 -16.17 -0.43 -4.80
N GLU A 58 -16.53 -0.27 -3.53
CA GLU A 58 -17.90 0.06 -3.12
C GLU A 58 -18.10 1.55 -2.83
N SER A 59 -17.06 2.26 -2.41
CA SER A 59 -17.18 3.63 -1.86
C SER A 59 -16.54 4.71 -2.71
N ILE A 60 -15.48 4.39 -3.46
CA ILE A 60 -14.78 5.38 -4.28
C ILE A 60 -15.66 5.75 -5.47
N LYS A 61 -15.86 7.05 -5.65
CA LYS A 61 -16.59 7.59 -6.80
C LYS A 61 -15.62 7.86 -7.96
N PRO A 62 -15.90 7.33 -9.15
CA PRO A 62 -15.18 7.69 -10.37
C PRO A 62 -15.08 9.20 -10.58
N LEU A 63 -13.86 9.74 -10.56
CA LEU A 63 -13.62 11.18 -10.59
C LEU A 63 -12.63 11.58 -11.71
N PHE A 64 -11.65 10.73 -11.98
CA PHE A 64 -10.55 10.99 -12.88
C PHE A 64 -10.82 10.47 -14.28
N THR A 65 -10.20 11.09 -15.29
CA THR A 65 -10.07 10.50 -16.63
C THR A 65 -8.78 9.69 -16.73
N TYR A 66 -8.65 8.91 -17.80
CA TYR A 66 -7.42 8.18 -18.08
C TYR A 66 -6.21 9.11 -18.20
N GLU A 67 -6.37 10.22 -18.93
CA GLU A 67 -5.32 11.20 -19.20
C GLU A 67 -4.82 11.82 -17.90
N GLU A 68 -5.72 12.09 -16.95
CA GLU A 68 -5.38 12.62 -15.64
C GLU A 68 -4.57 11.62 -14.80
N ILE A 69 -4.99 10.35 -14.74
CA ILE A 69 -4.23 9.31 -14.03
C ILE A 69 -2.87 9.08 -14.69
N PHE A 70 -2.83 9.05 -16.02
CA PHE A 70 -1.60 8.91 -16.78
C PHE A 70 -0.63 10.07 -16.50
N TYR A 71 -1.15 11.30 -16.43
CA TYR A 71 -0.37 12.48 -16.08
C TYR A 71 0.17 12.39 -14.65
N ILE A 72 -0.68 12.07 -13.66
CA ILE A 72 -0.24 11.89 -12.26
C ILE A 72 0.87 10.83 -12.18
N TYR A 73 0.70 9.72 -12.88
CA TYR A 73 1.71 8.66 -12.94
C TYR A 73 3.04 9.16 -13.52
N GLY A 74 2.99 9.95 -14.60
CA GLY A 74 4.17 10.52 -15.26
C GLY A 74 4.92 11.54 -14.40
N LYS A 75 4.28 12.11 -13.38
CA LYS A 75 4.92 13.01 -12.43
C LYS A 75 5.62 12.21 -11.33
N ILE A 76 6.95 12.26 -11.38
CA ILE A 76 7.86 11.44 -10.57
C ILE A 76 7.93 12.00 -9.14
N PHE A 77 6.84 11.90 -8.36
CA PHE A 77 6.95 12.05 -6.92
C PHE A 77 7.08 10.67 -6.27
N GLU A 78 8.14 10.49 -5.48
CA GLU A 78 8.24 9.34 -4.58
C GLU A 78 7.21 9.54 -3.48
N LEU A 79 6.13 8.76 -3.54
CA LEU A 79 5.13 8.68 -2.48
C LEU A 79 5.76 8.00 -1.26
N GLN A 80 6.52 8.77 -0.47
CA GLN A 80 7.08 8.31 0.79
C GLN A 80 6.00 8.29 1.89
N ASP A 81 5.06 9.25 1.86
CA ASP A 81 3.93 9.30 2.79
C ASP A 81 2.64 9.75 2.08
N THR A 82 1.53 9.10 2.42
CA THR A 82 0.18 9.34 1.88
C THR A 82 -0.45 10.65 2.34
N LYS A 83 0.11 11.26 3.38
CA LYS A 83 -0.43 12.49 4.00
C LYS A 83 -0.16 13.75 3.19
N ASP A 84 0.81 13.73 2.27
CA ASP A 84 1.28 14.90 1.54
C ASP A 84 1.11 14.79 0.03
N ILE A 85 0.22 13.90 -0.46
CA ILE A 85 0.06 13.67 -1.91
C ILE A 85 -0.26 14.95 -2.69
N GLU A 86 -1.04 15.88 -2.12
CA GLU A 86 -1.33 17.16 -2.74
C GLU A 86 -0.08 18.01 -2.92
N LYS A 87 0.73 18.09 -1.86
CA LYS A 87 1.98 18.87 -1.86
C LYS A 87 2.97 18.28 -2.84
N LEU A 88 3.17 16.96 -2.79
CA LEU A 88 4.04 16.23 -3.71
C LEU A 88 3.60 16.41 -5.16
N PHE A 89 2.29 16.39 -5.42
CA PHE A 89 1.77 16.63 -6.76
C PHE A 89 2.09 18.05 -7.25
N VAL A 90 1.84 19.08 -6.43
CA VAL A 90 2.14 20.48 -6.78
C VAL A 90 3.63 20.67 -7.05
N GLU A 91 4.50 20.15 -6.18
CA GLU A 91 5.95 20.21 -6.34
C GLU A 91 6.40 19.53 -7.64
N SER A 92 5.81 18.38 -7.97
CA SER A 92 6.13 17.64 -9.19
C SER A 92 5.66 18.31 -10.49
N CYS A 93 4.76 19.29 -10.40
CA CYS A 93 4.18 20.01 -11.55
C CYS A 93 4.74 21.42 -11.72
N ALA A 94 5.69 21.85 -10.89
CA ALA A 94 6.15 23.24 -10.83
C ALA A 94 6.62 23.80 -12.19
N GLU A 95 7.30 22.99 -13.00
CA GLU A 95 7.81 23.41 -14.32
C GLU A 95 6.72 23.51 -15.40
N ASP A 96 5.61 22.78 -15.23
CA ASP A 96 4.52 22.71 -16.22
C ASP A 96 3.32 23.59 -15.87
N MET A 97 3.28 24.15 -14.66
CA MET A 97 2.19 25.03 -14.22
C MET A 97 1.91 26.17 -15.19
N ASN A 98 2.93 26.71 -15.87
CA ASN A 98 2.75 27.83 -16.80
C ASN A 98 2.13 27.41 -18.14
N LYS A 99 2.13 26.12 -18.49
CA LYS A 99 1.67 25.60 -19.78
C LYS A 99 0.30 24.92 -19.66
N ASP A 100 0.14 24.12 -18.61
CA ASP A 100 -1.03 23.26 -18.43
C ASP A 100 -1.80 23.60 -17.14
N PHE A 101 -1.78 24.88 -16.72
CA PHE A 101 -2.31 25.34 -15.43
C PHE A 101 -3.72 24.79 -15.13
N GLU A 102 -4.65 24.95 -16.06
CA GLU A 102 -6.05 24.57 -15.88
C GLU A 102 -6.21 23.05 -15.69
N PHE A 103 -5.45 22.27 -16.46
CA PHE A 103 -5.42 20.82 -16.35
C PHE A 103 -4.81 20.38 -15.00
N ILE A 104 -3.67 20.94 -14.62
CA ILE A 104 -2.97 20.63 -13.37
C ILE A 104 -3.84 20.99 -12.16
N ILE A 105 -4.48 22.17 -12.16
CA ILE A 105 -5.38 22.60 -11.08
C ILE A 105 -6.62 21.72 -11.00
N THR A 106 -7.15 21.27 -12.12
CA THR A 106 -8.27 20.31 -12.14
C THR A 106 -7.89 19.02 -11.43
N ILE A 107 -6.71 18.46 -11.74
CA ILE A 107 -6.19 17.26 -11.07
C ILE A 107 -5.95 17.53 -9.59
N TYR A 108 -5.29 18.64 -9.23
CA TYR A 108 -5.03 19.02 -7.85
C TYR A 108 -6.32 19.09 -7.02
N ASN A 109 -7.36 19.75 -7.53
CA ASN A 109 -8.64 19.86 -6.84
C ASN A 109 -9.30 18.48 -6.64
N LYS A 110 -9.19 17.58 -7.62
CA LYS A 110 -9.67 16.21 -7.49
C LYS A 110 -8.92 15.46 -6.39
N ILE A 111 -7.58 15.51 -6.38
CA ILE A 111 -6.74 14.88 -5.34
C ILE A 111 -7.07 15.47 -3.96
N LYS A 112 -7.19 16.80 -3.84
CA LYS A 112 -7.51 17.50 -2.61
C LYS A 112 -8.84 17.02 -2.00
N ASN A 113 -9.85 16.81 -2.85
CA ASN A 113 -11.19 16.39 -2.46
C ASN A 113 -11.29 14.90 -2.08
N LEU A 114 -10.26 14.09 -2.36
CA LEU A 114 -10.21 12.71 -1.88
C LEU A 114 -10.07 12.70 -0.35
N ASN A 115 -10.74 11.75 0.30
CA ASN A 115 -10.52 11.51 1.72
C ASN A 115 -9.19 10.76 1.96
N ILE A 116 -8.79 10.63 3.23
CA ILE A 116 -7.50 10.03 3.59
C ILE A 116 -7.35 8.57 3.12
N VAL A 117 -8.45 7.79 3.10
CA VAL A 117 -8.44 6.39 2.66
C VAL A 117 -8.31 6.33 1.13
N GLU A 118 -9.02 7.19 0.40
CA GLU A 118 -8.91 7.31 -1.05
C GLU A 118 -7.51 7.74 -1.49
N LYS A 119 -6.92 8.75 -0.81
CA LYS A 119 -5.54 9.19 -1.04
C LYS A 119 -4.55 8.07 -0.79
N TYR A 120 -4.76 7.29 0.27
CA TYR A 120 -3.93 6.12 0.56
C TYR A 120 -4.01 5.09 -0.57
N ILE A 121 -5.21 4.70 -1.00
CA ILE A 121 -5.41 3.72 -2.07
C ILE A 121 -4.79 4.23 -3.38
N LEU A 122 -5.05 5.48 -3.77
CA LEU A 122 -4.47 6.10 -4.96
C LEU A 122 -2.94 6.03 -4.92
N SER A 123 -2.34 6.38 -3.78
CA SER A 123 -0.88 6.33 -3.59
C SER A 123 -0.33 4.90 -3.73
N GLN A 124 -1.01 3.91 -3.15
CA GLN A 124 -0.61 2.51 -3.25
C GLN A 124 -0.67 2.01 -4.70
N ARG A 125 -1.71 2.37 -5.45
CA ARG A 125 -1.82 2.02 -6.88
C ARG A 125 -0.71 2.67 -7.71
N LEU A 126 -0.42 3.94 -7.47
CA LEU A 126 0.67 4.67 -8.16
C LEU A 126 2.04 4.05 -7.85
N LYS A 127 2.29 3.70 -6.60
CA LYS A 127 3.53 3.03 -6.17
C LYS A 127 3.69 1.68 -6.86
N LYS A 128 2.64 0.87 -6.89
CA LYS A 128 2.65 -0.45 -7.55
C LYS A 128 2.92 -0.33 -9.06
N LEU A 129 2.36 0.69 -9.73
CA LEU A 129 2.69 0.96 -11.14
C LEU A 129 4.19 1.21 -11.33
N LYS A 130 4.82 2.02 -10.47
CA LYS A 130 6.26 2.35 -10.56
C LYS A 130 7.17 1.16 -10.29
N GLU A 131 6.79 0.28 -9.38
CA GLU A 131 7.57 -0.93 -9.04
C GLU A 131 7.50 -2.01 -10.14
N THR A 132 6.54 -1.89 -11.05
CA THR A 132 6.34 -2.86 -12.13
C THR A 132 7.40 -2.68 -13.22
N LYS A 133 8.11 -3.77 -13.55
CA LYS A 133 9.12 -3.79 -14.63
C LYS A 133 8.53 -3.91 -16.04
N GLU A 134 7.23 -4.17 -16.13
CA GLU A 134 6.52 -4.35 -17.39
C GLU A 134 6.25 -3.00 -18.06
N LYS A 135 6.10 -3.03 -19.39
CA LYS A 135 5.70 -1.84 -20.14
C LYS A 135 4.28 -1.45 -19.73
N ILE A 136 4.13 -0.27 -19.15
CA ILE A 136 2.83 0.25 -18.72
C ILE A 136 2.00 0.60 -19.96
N THR A 137 0.94 -0.16 -20.19
CA THR A 137 -0.04 0.10 -21.25
C THR A 137 -1.25 0.86 -20.70
N LYS A 138 -2.06 1.41 -21.61
CA LYS A 138 -3.33 2.08 -21.27
C LYS A 138 -4.26 1.14 -20.50
N GLU A 139 -4.38 -0.10 -20.97
CA GLU A 139 -5.22 -1.14 -20.36
C GLU A 139 -4.75 -1.46 -18.94
N TYR A 140 -3.44 -1.47 -18.70
CA TYR A 140 -2.87 -1.72 -17.38
C TYR A 140 -3.24 -0.63 -16.37
N ILE A 141 -3.18 0.64 -16.78
CA ILE A 141 -3.61 1.77 -15.96
C ILE A 141 -5.11 1.70 -15.69
N ILE A 142 -5.91 1.45 -16.73
CA ILE A 142 -7.37 1.33 -16.58
C ILE A 142 -7.72 0.21 -15.60
N HIS A 143 -7.05 -0.94 -15.69
CA HIS A 143 -7.28 -2.06 -14.80
C HIS A 143 -6.95 -1.72 -13.32
N ASN A 144 -5.81 -1.08 -13.08
CA ASN A 144 -5.34 -0.79 -11.71
C ASN A 144 -6.02 0.42 -11.06
N PHE A 145 -6.69 1.28 -11.83
CA PHE A 145 -7.34 2.51 -11.35
C PHE A 145 -8.83 2.55 -11.65
N ARG A 146 -9.45 1.41 -12.01
CA ARG A 146 -10.86 1.33 -12.40
C ARG A 146 -11.82 2.01 -11.41
N GLU A 147 -11.52 1.95 -10.11
CA GLU A 147 -12.31 2.59 -9.05
C GLU A 147 -12.29 4.14 -9.12
N PHE A 148 -11.23 4.72 -9.67
CA PHE A 148 -11.05 6.17 -9.77
C PHE A 148 -11.48 6.72 -11.14
N LEU A 149 -11.60 5.87 -12.15
CA LEU A 149 -11.81 6.27 -13.54
C LEU A 149 -13.28 6.39 -13.90
N LYS A 150 -13.65 7.54 -14.48
CA LYS A 150 -14.94 7.73 -15.18
C LYS A 150 -14.91 6.87 -16.44
N ILE A 151 -15.56 5.70 -16.37
CA ILE A 151 -15.78 4.80 -17.51
C ILE A 151 -17.14 5.10 -18.12
#